data_AF-A0A7V1JF04-F1
#
_entry.id   AF-A0A7V1JF04-F1
#
_cell.length_a   1.000
_cell.length_b   1.000
_cell.length_c   1.000
_cell.angle_alpha   90.00
_cell.angle_beta   90.00
_cell.angle_gamma   90.00
#
_symmetry.space_group_name_H-M   'P 1'
#
loop_
_entity.id
_entity.type
_entity.pdbx_description
1 polymer ?
#
loop_
_entity_poly.entity_id
_entity_poly.type
_entity_poly.pdbx_seq_one_letter_code
_entity_poly.pdbx_strand_id
1 'polypeptide(L)' 'MKKNSNFLNDVMAKILIYGGGNAAKTLMEMFLDDKNVVTVALVARNLTNEGVLYAKKLNIRCFKTIKEVKDNGIN' A
#
# COMPACT_ATOMS: atom_id res chain seq x y z
N MET A 1 11.35 -20.09 -33.17
CA MET A 1 11.54 -20.00 -31.70
C MET A 1 10.44 -19.13 -31.12
N LYS A 2 9.54 -19.69 -30.31
CA LYS A 2 8.58 -18.90 -29.52
C LYS A 2 9.39 -18.21 -28.42
N LYS A 3 9.39 -16.88 -28.38
CA LYS A 3 9.95 -16.12 -27.25
C LYS A 3 9.11 -16.49 -26.02
N ASN A 4 9.73 -17.14 -25.04
CA ASN A 4 9.15 -17.33 -23.73
C ASN A 4 8.73 -15.96 -23.20
N SER A 5 7.44 -15.77 -23.00
CA SER A 5 6.91 -14.62 -22.28
C SER A 5 7.54 -14.60 -20.90
N ASN A 6 8.18 -13.49 -20.54
CA ASN A 6 8.54 -13.18 -19.17
C ASN A 6 7.24 -12.98 -18.38
N PHE A 7 6.57 -14.07 -18.02
CA PHE A 7 5.26 -14.07 -17.34
C PHE A 7 5.34 -13.45 -15.93
N LEU A 8 6.55 -13.26 -15.39
CA LEU A 8 6.82 -12.73 -14.05
C LEU A 8 7.18 -11.24 -14.02
N ASN A 9 7.24 -10.56 -15.17
CA ASN A 9 7.58 -9.12 -15.20
C ASN A 9 6.36 -8.18 -15.07
N ASP A 10 5.12 -8.68 -15.00
CA ASP A 10 3.92 -7.83 -15.16
C ASP A 10 2.90 -7.86 -14.00
N VAL A 11 3.11 -8.64 -12.93
CA VAL A 11 2.12 -8.73 -11.84
C VAL A 11 2.62 -8.03 -10.58
N MET A 12 2.37 -6.72 -10.51
CA MET A 12 2.55 -5.93 -9.29
C MET A 12 1.30 -6.07 -8.40
N ALA A 13 1.47 -6.66 -7.22
CA ALA A 13 0.43 -6.74 -6.20
C ALA A 13 0.16 -5.35 -5.61
N LYS A 14 -1.07 -4.87 -5.78
CA LYS A 14 -1.56 -3.66 -5.13
C LYS A 14 -2.15 -4.04 -3.77
N ILE A 15 -1.60 -3.49 -2.69
CA ILE A 15 -2.07 -3.78 -1.34
C ILE A 15 -2.64 -2.54 -0.66
N LEU A 16 -3.67 -2.76 0.15
CA LEU A 16 -4.20 -1.79 1.08
C LEU A 16 -3.91 -2.27 2.50
N ILE A 17 -3.45 -1.37 3.36
CA ILE A 17 -3.17 -1.68 4.76
C ILE A 17 -4.28 -1.10 5.63
N TYR A 18 -4.92 -1.94 6.46
CA TYR A 18 -5.90 -1.50 7.47
C TYR A 18 -5.27 -1.55 8.87
N GLY A 19 -5.08 -0.39 9.48
CA GLY A 19 -4.36 -0.20 10.73
C GLY A 19 -3.26 0.85 10.56
N GLY A 20 -3.12 1.74 11.54
CA GLY A 20 -2.16 2.86 11.49
C GLY A 20 -0.99 2.77 12.47
N GLY A 21 -0.87 1.69 13.23
CA GLY A 21 0.17 1.53 14.27
C GLY A 21 1.53 1.09 13.72
N ASN A 22 2.44 0.72 14.62
CA ASN A 22 3.80 0.29 14.27
C ASN A 22 3.82 -0.90 13.30
N ALA A 23 2.91 -1.87 13.45
CA ALA A 23 2.84 -3.01 12.52
C ALA A 23 2.60 -2.58 11.05
N ALA A 24 1.81 -1.52 10.82
CA ALA A 24 1.59 -0.99 9.48
C ALA A 24 2.84 -0.31 8.92
N LYS A 25 3.59 0.41 9.76
CA LYS A 25 4.90 0.96 9.41
C LYS A 25 5.86 -0.16 9.00
N THR A 26 6.02 -1.19 9.85
CA THR A 26 6.90 -2.32 9.57
C THR A 26 6.53 -3.05 8.28
N LEU A 27 5.23 -3.25 8.00
CA LEU A 27 4.80 -3.84 6.72
C LEU A 27 5.21 -2.98 5.51
N MET A 28 5.04 -1.65 5.59
CA MET A 28 5.48 -0.77 4.51
C MET A 28 7.00 -0.77 4.35
N GLU A 29 7.76 -0.82 5.44
CA GLU A 29 9.23 -0.94 5.41
C GLU A 29 9.65 -2.27 4.75
N MET A 30 8.96 -3.38 5.03
CA MET A 30 9.24 -4.67 4.40
C MET A 30 9.01 -4.67 2.90
N PHE A 31 8.01 -3.93 2.41
CA PHE A 31 7.68 -3.87 0.99
C PHE A 31 8.34 -2.72 0.23
N LEU A 32 9.10 -1.85 0.90
CA LEU A 32 9.64 -0.63 0.30
C LEU A 32 10.55 -0.92 -0.91
N ASP A 33 11.34 -1.99 -0.82
CA ASP A 33 12.27 -2.41 -1.87
C ASP A 33 11.73 -3.57 -2.73
N ASP A 34 10.48 -4.01 -2.50
CA ASP A 34 9.87 -5.09 -3.29
C ASP A 34 9.18 -4.53 -4.54
N LYS A 35 9.82 -4.70 -5.70
CA LYS A 35 9.27 -4.28 -7.00
C LYS A 35 7.94 -4.93 -7.39
N ASN A 36 7.53 -6.01 -6.69
CA ASN A 36 6.31 -6.74 -6.98
C ASN A 36 5.15 -6.33 -6.07
N VAL A 37 5.36 -5.43 -5.10
CA VAL A 37 4.32 -5.00 -4.15
C VAL A 37 4.27 -3.47 -4.10
N VAL A 38 3.07 -2.91 -4.21
CA VAL A 38 2.85 -1.48 -4.00
C VAL A 38 1.73 -1.25 -3.00
N THR A 39 2.01 -0.46 -1.98
CA THR A 39 0.97 0.00 -1.05
C THR A 39 0.21 1.15 -1.67
N VAL A 40 -1.06 0.94 -2.06
CA VAL A 40 -1.87 1.95 -2.76
C VAL A 40 -2.61 2.89 -1.80
N ALA A 41 -2.88 2.44 -0.59
CA ALA A 41 -3.54 3.21 0.45
C ALA A 41 -3.33 2.61 1.84
N LEU A 42 -3.51 3.44 2.86
CA LEU A 42 -3.60 3.04 4.26
C LEU A 42 -4.92 3.55 4.86
N VAL A 43 -5.61 2.69 5.60
CA VAL A 43 -6.84 3.03 6.33
C VAL A 43 -6.58 2.97 7.83
N ALA A 44 -6.87 4.04 8.55
CA ALA A 44 -6.73 4.08 9.99
C ALA A 44 -7.76 5.01 10.64
N ARG A 45 -8.30 4.59 11.79
CA ARG A 45 -9.22 5.42 12.58
C ARG A 45 -8.55 6.71 13.07
N ASN A 46 -7.30 6.61 13.51
CA ASN A 46 -6.49 7.75 13.93
C ASN A 46 -5.40 8.07 12.89
N LEU A 47 -5.50 9.23 12.26
CA LEU A 47 -4.59 9.68 11.20
C LEU A 47 -3.28 10.31 11.71
N THR A 48 -3.04 10.28 13.02
CA THR A 48 -1.80 10.75 13.66
C THR A 48 -0.92 9.61 14.15
N ASN A 49 -1.36 8.35 14.02
CA ASN A 49 -0.54 7.21 14.42
C ASN A 49 0.72 7.09 13.55
N GLU A 50 1.77 6.49 14.11
CA GLU A 50 3.09 6.37 13.49
C GLU A 50 3.05 5.80 12.07
N GLY A 51 2.31 4.70 11.83
CA GLY A 51 2.17 4.11 10.50
C GLY A 51 1.48 5.05 9.51
N VAL A 52 0.54 5.88 9.96
CA VAL A 52 -0.09 6.90 9.09
C VAL A 52 0.90 8.00 8.74
N LEU A 53 1.68 8.47 9.72
CA LEU A 53 2.69 9.49 9.49
C LEU A 53 3.78 8.98 8.53
N TYR A 54 4.17 7.72 8.67
CA TYR A 54 5.11 7.07 7.76
C TYR A 54 4.54 6.93 6.34
N ALA A 55 3.29 6.46 6.20
CA ALA A 55 2.61 6.38 4.90
C ALA A 55 2.55 7.75 4.19
N LYS A 56 2.25 8.82 4.93
CA LYS A 56 2.26 10.19 4.38
C LYS A 56 3.65 10.63 3.88
N LYS A 57 4.73 10.26 4.59
CA LYS A 57 6.11 10.53 4.14
C LYS A 57 6.43 9.83 2.82
N LEU A 58 5.83 8.67 2.57
CA LEU A 58 5.94 7.91 1.32
C LEU A 58 4.93 8.35 0.25
N ASN A 59 4.18 9.44 0.46
CA ASN A 59 3.10 9.90 -0.42
C ASN A 59 1.96 8.86 -0.63
N ILE A 60 1.79 7.93 0.31
CA ILE A 60 0.69 6.97 0.31
C ILE A 60 -0.56 7.69 0.86
N ARG A 61 -1.69 7.53 0.17
CA ARG A 61 -2.97 8.13 0.56
C ARG A 61 -3.51 7.44 1.82
N CYS A 62 -3.93 8.24 2.80
CA CYS A 62 -4.43 7.76 4.09
C CYS A 62 -5.89 8.16 4.28
N PHE A 63 -6.74 7.19 4.62
CA PHE A 63 -8.19 7.35 4.77
C PHE A 63 -8.65 6.92 6.15
N LYS A 64 -9.77 7.49 6.62
CA LYS A 64 -10.41 7.06 7.87
C LYS A 64 -11.24 5.80 7.69
N THR A 65 -11.76 5.57 6.50
CA THR A 65 -12.67 4.45 6.21
C THR A 65 -12.36 3.77 4.88
N ILE A 66 -12.74 2.50 4.76
CA ILE A 66 -12.69 1.78 3.47
C ILE A 66 -13.66 2.40 2.45
N LYS A 67 -14.75 3.05 2.91
CA LYS A 67 -15.66 3.75 2.01
C LYS A 67 -14.95 4.89 1.29
N GLU A 68 -14.17 5.70 2.00
CA GLU A 68 -13.39 6.79 1.39
C GLU A 68 -12.40 6.26 0.34
N VAL A 69 -11.79 5.10 0.57
CA VAL A 69 -10.91 4.44 -0.41
C VAL A 69 -11.66 4.14 -1.71
N LYS A 70 -12.86 3.55 -1.60
CA LYS A 70 -13.73 3.25 -2.75
C LYS A 70 -14.20 4.52 -3.45
N ASP A 71 -14.63 5.52 -2.69
CA ASP A 71 -15.07 6.81 -3.22
C ASP A 71 -13.94 7.54 -3.99
N ASN A 72 -12.68 7.22 -3.69
CA ASN A 72 -11.49 7.75 -4.37
C ASN A 72 -10.95 6.84 -5.49
N GLY A 73 -11.69 5.79 -5.88
CA GLY A 73 -11.34 4.92 -7.01
C GLY A 73 -10.07 4.09 -6.80
N ILE A 74 -9.74 3.77 -5.54
CA ILE A 74 -8.60 2.92 -5.21
C ILE A 74 -9.07 1.47 -5.13
N ASN A 75 -8.56 0.64 -6.06
CA ASN A 75 -8.93 -0.77 -6.25
C ASN A 75 -7.69 -1.66 -6.14
#